data_AF-A0A0Q3QW55-F1
#
_entry.id   AF-A0A0Q3QW55-F1
#
_cell.length_a   1.000
_cell.length_b   1.000
_cell.length_c   1.000
_cell.angle_alpha   90.00
_cell.angle_beta   90.00
_cell.angle_gamma   90.00
#
_symmetry.space_group_name_H-M   'P 1'
#
loop_
_entity.id
_entity.type
_entity.pdbx_description
1 polymer ?
#
loop_
_entity_poly.entity_id
_entity_poly.type
_entity_poly.pdbx_seq_one_letter_code
_entity_poly.pdbx_strand_id
1 'polypeptide(L)'
;MFDYRFNNYKGIDVKHYRKKALRYYGDSCNRCGINENLQVHHKDRNRSNNELDNLEVLCYDCHSEEHKNEFKRERCPETGRFLSEEKESDVHV
;
A
#
# COMPACT_ATOMS: atom_id res chain seq x y z
N MET A 1 -5.84 -25.52 -19.43
CA MET A 1 -4.80 -24.69 -20.06
C MET A 1 -5.46 -23.35 -20.33
N PHE A 2 -5.22 -22.34 -19.49
CA PHE A 2 -6.03 -21.11 -19.47
C PHE A 2 -5.52 -20.10 -20.50
N ASP A 3 -6.21 -20.00 -21.63
CA ASP A 3 -6.05 -18.93 -22.62
C ASP A 3 -6.76 -17.67 -22.13
N TYR A 4 -6.02 -16.65 -21.68
CA TYR A 4 -6.59 -15.33 -21.38
C TYR A 4 -6.09 -14.30 -22.40
N ARG A 5 -6.94 -14.05 -23.40
CA ARG A 5 -6.72 -13.09 -24.48
C ARG A 5 -6.60 -11.66 -23.94
N PHE A 6 -5.52 -11.00 -24.36
CA PHE A 6 -5.18 -9.62 -24.06
C PHE A 6 -6.14 -8.65 -24.74
N ASN A 7 -6.74 -7.75 -23.95
CA ASN A 7 -7.44 -6.59 -24.49
C ASN A 7 -6.75 -5.29 -24.06
N ASN A 8 -6.49 -4.47 -25.08
CA ASN A 8 -5.89 -3.15 -25.08
C ASN A 8 -6.65 -2.18 -24.17
N TYR A 9 -5.96 -1.53 -23.24
CA TYR A 9 -6.53 -0.44 -22.42
C TYR A 9 -5.91 0.90 -22.84
N LYS A 10 -6.57 1.59 -23.76
CA LYS A 10 -6.44 3.05 -23.94
C LYS A 10 -7.50 3.72 -23.05
N GLY A 11 -7.06 4.59 -22.13
CA GLY A 11 -7.92 5.58 -21.47
C GLY A 11 -8.01 5.49 -19.94
N ILE A 12 -7.60 6.60 -19.29
CA ILE A 12 -7.97 7.07 -17.93
C ILE A 12 -7.06 6.55 -16.78
N ASP A 13 -6.16 7.44 -16.35
CA ASP A 13 -4.91 7.19 -15.62
C ASP A 13 -5.01 7.30 -14.08
N VAL A 14 -6.13 6.90 -13.45
CA VAL A 14 -6.32 7.14 -12.00
C VAL A 14 -6.49 5.91 -11.11
N LYS A 15 -6.43 4.68 -11.63
CA LYS A 15 -6.53 3.46 -10.79
C LYS A 15 -5.67 2.28 -11.28
N HIS A 16 -4.63 2.53 -12.07
CA HIS A 16 -3.89 1.45 -12.73
C HIS A 16 -2.87 0.75 -11.84
N TYR A 17 -2.26 1.42 -10.85
CA TYR A 17 -1.20 0.81 -10.04
C TYR A 17 -1.68 -0.44 -9.29
N ARG A 18 -2.90 -0.39 -8.71
CA ARG A 18 -3.49 -1.54 -8.03
C ARG A 18 -3.69 -2.72 -8.97
N LYS A 19 -4.25 -2.47 -10.17
CA LYS A 19 -4.46 -3.49 -11.19
C LYS A 19 -3.14 -4.02 -11.74
N LYS A 20 -2.12 -3.16 -11.88
CA LYS A 20 -0.76 -3.50 -12.34
C LYS A 20 -0.08 -4.43 -11.33
N ALA A 21 -0.12 -4.07 -10.05
CA ALA A 21 0.46 -4.86 -8.96
C ALA A 21 -0.23 -6.23 -8.81
N LEU A 22 -1.57 -6.27 -8.75
CA LEU A 22 -2.32 -7.53 -8.63
C LEU A 22 -2.14 -8.46 -9.85
N ARG A 23 -1.95 -7.89 -11.04
CA ARG A 23 -1.65 -8.69 -12.25
C ARG A 23 -0.25 -9.28 -12.23
N TYR A 24 0.72 -8.59 -11.63
CA TYR A 24 2.11 -9.00 -11.62
C TYR A 24 2.43 -9.93 -10.45
N TYR A 25 2.01 -9.57 -9.24
CA TYR A 25 2.26 -10.32 -8.00
C TYR A 25 1.18 -11.35 -7.69
N GLY A 26 0.01 -11.25 -8.34
CA GLY A 26 -1.12 -12.14 -8.09
C GLY A 26 -2.10 -11.58 -7.06
N ASP A 27 -3.06 -12.43 -6.69
CA ASP A 27 -4.14 -12.17 -5.74
C ASP A 27 -3.85 -12.79 -4.37
N SER A 28 -2.59 -12.70 -3.91
CA SER A 28 -2.19 -13.10 -2.58
C SER A 28 -1.24 -12.09 -1.95
N CYS A 29 -1.22 -12.05 -0.62
CA CYS A 29 -0.30 -11.21 0.14
C CYS A 29 1.14 -11.73 -0.03
N ASN A 30 2.06 -10.85 -0.42
CA ASN A 30 3.47 -11.20 -0.62
C ASN A 30 4.18 -11.62 0.67
N ARG A 31 3.64 -11.28 1.84
CA ARG A 31 4.23 -11.60 3.15
C ARG A 31 3.65 -12.84 3.80
N CYS A 32 2.32 -12.96 3.85
CA CYS A 32 1.64 -14.04 4.57
C CYS A 32 0.88 -15.02 3.68
N GLY A 33 0.74 -14.73 2.37
CA GLY A 33 0.05 -15.59 1.41
C GLY A 33 -1.48 -15.55 1.46
N ILE A 34 -2.10 -14.82 2.41
CA ILE A 34 -3.56 -14.65 2.48
C ILE A 34 -4.06 -13.91 1.23
N ASN A 35 -5.17 -14.37 0.65
CA ASN A 35 -5.79 -13.80 -0.55
C ASN A 35 -7.03 -12.92 -0.24
N GLU A 36 -7.24 -12.60 1.02
CA GLU A 36 -8.36 -11.77 1.50
C GLU A 36 -7.92 -10.32 1.78
N ASN A 37 -8.82 -9.38 1.53
CA ASN A 37 -8.65 -7.95 1.85
C ASN A 37 -7.29 -7.36 1.43
N LEU A 38 -6.90 -7.62 0.19
CA LEU A 38 -5.62 -7.16 -0.37
C LEU A 38 -5.60 -5.65 -0.66
N GLN A 39 -4.47 -5.04 -0.35
CA GLN A 39 -4.12 -3.65 -0.57
C GLN A 39 -2.77 -3.57 -1.28
N VAL A 40 -2.51 -2.43 -1.93
CA VAL A 40 -1.24 -2.18 -2.61
C VAL A 40 -0.52 -1.09 -1.84
N HIS A 41 0.65 -1.44 -1.34
CA HIS A 41 1.54 -0.59 -0.58
C HIS A 41 2.60 0.02 -1.51
N HIS A 42 2.85 1.31 -1.38
CA HIS A 42 4.00 1.98 -1.97
C HIS A 42 5.15 1.94 -0.97
N LYS A 43 6.22 1.20 -1.28
CA LYS A 43 7.38 1.00 -0.39
C LYS A 43 8.08 2.31 -0.05
N ASP A 44 8.15 3.24 -1.00
CA ASP A 44 8.69 4.59 -0.80
C ASP A 44 7.66 5.60 -0.25
N ARG A 45 6.40 5.18 -0.09
CA ARG A 45 5.24 5.99 0.34
C ARG A 45 4.90 7.16 -0.57
N ASN A 46 5.54 7.24 -1.74
CA ASN A 46 5.22 8.21 -2.75
C ASN A 46 4.13 7.63 -3.67
N ARG A 47 2.89 8.09 -3.48
CA ARG A 47 1.72 7.67 -4.27
C ARG A 47 1.84 7.96 -5.77
N SER A 48 2.75 8.84 -6.17
CA SER A 48 3.05 9.13 -7.57
C SER A 48 4.01 8.12 -8.20
N ASN A 49 4.82 7.40 -7.39
CA ASN A 49 5.76 6.40 -7.89
C ASN A 49 5.08 5.04 -8.08
N ASN A 50 4.51 4.83 -9.27
CA ASN A 50 3.74 3.62 -9.61
C ASN A 50 4.59 2.52 -10.30
N GLU A 51 5.90 2.51 -10.06
CA GLU A 51 6.80 1.46 -10.54
C GLU A 51 6.52 0.14 -9.83
N LEU A 52 6.53 -0.98 -10.56
CA LEU A 52 6.17 -2.29 -10.01
C LEU A 52 7.02 -2.67 -8.81
N ASP A 53 8.32 -2.41 -8.89
CA ASP A 53 9.26 -2.72 -7.81
C ASP A 53 9.02 -1.88 -6.55
N ASN A 54 8.37 -0.72 -6.69
CA ASN A 54 7.95 0.13 -5.58
C ASN A 54 6.59 -0.29 -4.99
N LEU A 55 5.83 -1.15 -5.67
CA LEU A 55 4.53 -1.64 -5.20
C LEU A 55 4.68 -2.99 -4.49
N GLU A 56 3.88 -3.22 -3.47
CA GLU A 56 3.78 -4.51 -2.77
C GLU A 56 2.31 -4.85 -2.51
N VAL A 57 1.89 -6.09 -2.80
CA VAL A 57 0.53 -6.56 -2.49
C VAL A 57 0.53 -7.14 -1.08
N LEU A 58 -0.26 -6.54 -0.19
CA LEU A 58 -0.34 -6.92 1.22
C LEU A 58 -1.80 -7.11 1.64
N CYS A 59 -2.08 -8.05 2.55
CA CYS A 59 -3.38 -8.08 3.22
C CYS A 59 -3.52 -6.89 4.18
N TYR A 60 -4.76 -6.60 4.61
CA TYR A 60 -5.05 -5.52 5.56
C TYR A 60 -4.16 -5.53 6.81
N ASP A 61 -3.91 -6.70 7.40
CA ASP A 61 -3.12 -6.83 8.61
C ASP A 61 -1.65 -6.49 8.36
N CYS A 62 -1.03 -7.12 7.36
CA CYS A 62 0.36 -6.84 6.98
C CYS A 62 0.54 -5.40 6.51
N HIS A 63 -0.44 -4.83 5.82
CA HIS A 63 -0.41 -3.43 5.41
C HIS A 63 -0.46 -2.49 6.62
N SER A 64 -1.34 -2.79 7.59
CA SER A 64 -1.46 -2.00 8.81
C SER A 64 -0.22 -2.10 9.70
N GLU A 65 0.41 -3.27 9.77
CA GLU A 65 1.67 -3.49 10.50
C GLU A 65 2.81 -2.64 9.95
N GLU A 66 2.92 -2.53 8.62
CA GLU A 66 3.90 -1.66 7.96
C GLU A 66 3.75 -0.22 8.44
N HIS A 67 2.52 0.32 8.41
CA HIS A 67 2.22 1.68 8.87
C HIS A 67 2.38 1.85 10.39
N LYS A 68 2.12 0.81 11.21
CA LYS A 68 2.26 0.89 12.67
C LYS A 68 3.70 1.10 13.12
N ASN A 69 4.68 0.53 12.40
CA ASN A 69 6.10 0.71 12.72
C ASN A 69 6.56 2.17 12.55
N GLU A 70 5.79 2.97 11.81
CA GLU A 70 6.11 4.37 11.53
C GLU A 70 5.71 5.31 12.66
N PHE A 71 4.64 4.99 13.39
CA PHE A 71 4.08 5.86 14.43
C PHE A 71 4.60 5.51 15.83
N LYS A 72 5.93 5.46 16.00
CA LYS A 72 6.51 5.59 17.35
C LYS A 72 6.49 7.05 17.76
N ARG A 73 5.30 7.55 18.11
CA ARG A 73 5.16 8.92 18.61
C ARG A 73 5.68 8.96 20.04
N GLU A 74 6.79 9.63 20.24
CA GLU A 74 7.30 9.91 21.58
C GLU A 74 6.26 10.73 22.36
N ARG A 75 6.04 10.35 23.62
CA ARG A 75 5.16 11.08 24.53
C ARG A 75 6.02 11.87 25.50
N CYS A 76 5.61 13.10 25.77
CA CYS A 76 6.19 13.88 26.85
C CYS A 76 5.93 13.14 28.18
N PRO A 77 6.97 12.76 28.95
CA PRO A 77 6.80 12.01 30.19
C PRO A 77 6.06 12.80 31.28
N GLU A 78 6.10 14.14 31.21
CA GLU A 78 5.47 15.03 32.20
C GLU A 78 3.98 15.28 31.91
N THR A 79 3.62 15.41 30.63
CA THR A 79 2.26 15.81 30.23
C THR A 79 1.46 14.70 29.56
N GLY A 80 2.10 13.60 29.18
CA GLY A 80 1.52 12.52 28.41
C GLY A 80 1.09 12.91 26.98
N ARG A 81 1.25 14.17 26.59
CA ARG A 81 0.95 14.65 25.23
C ARG A 81 1.96 14.07 24.25
N PHE A 82 1.51 13.80 23.03
CA PHE A 82 2.41 13.46 21.94
C PHE A 82 3.34 14.64 21.65
N LEU A 83 4.64 14.38 21.58
CA LEU A 83 5.58 15.32 21.00
C LEU A 83 5.24 15.41 19.51
N SER A 84 4.86 16.60 19.06
CA SER A 84 4.41 16.81 17.69
C SER A 84 5.60 16.75 16.75
N GLU A 85 5.72 15.64 16.02
CA GLU A 85 6.34 15.70 14.71
C GLU A 85 5.26 16.12 13.71
N GLU A 86 5.44 17.29 13.11
CA GLU A 86 4.68 17.69 11.92
C GLU A 86 5.02 16.70 10.81
N LYS A 87 4.11 15.78 10.46
CA LYS A 87 4.18 15.10 9.16
C LYS A 87 2.83 15.04 8.47
N GLU A 88 2.91 15.49 7.22
CA GLU A 88 1.86 15.82 6.28
C GLU A 88 0.81 14.73 6.05
N SER A 89 -0.42 15.20 6.01
CA SER A 89 -1.56 14.73 5.20
C SER A 89 -1.63 13.25 4.83
N ASP A 90 -2.52 12.54 5.52
CA ASP A 90 -3.35 11.53 4.85
C ASP A 90 -4.81 11.61 5.35
N VAL A 91 -5.41 12.79 5.15
CA VAL A 91 -6.81 12.87 4.76
C VAL A 91 -6.87 12.30 3.36
N HIS A 92 -7.44 11.10 3.17
CA HIS A 92 -8.19 10.66 1.99
C HIS A 92 -8.76 9.25 2.27
N VAL A 93 -9.96 9.20 2.86
CA VAL A 93 -11.22 8.66 2.31
C VAL A 93 -12.31 8.89 3.35
#